data_AF-K2G3F4-F1
#
_entry.id   AF-K2G3F4-F1
#
_cell.length_a   1.000
_cell.length_b   1.000
_cell.length_c   1.000
_cell.angle_alpha   90.00
_cell.angle_beta   90.00
_cell.angle_gamma   90.00
#
_symmetry.space_group_name_H-M   'P 1'
#
loop_
_entity.id
_entity.type
_entity.pdbx_description
1 polymer ?
#
loop_
_entity_poly.entity_id
_entity_poly.type
_entity_poly.pdbx_seq_one_letter_code
_entity_poly.pdbx_strand_id
1 'polypeptide(L)'
;MKKLFYAAIPLLTSLATTAFAAGENITGLSEEKLRNWDISFSDIPKAIKYATEFILWFAATIAMIMIIVWALKYSLGSVEWNSPNKQKATDTIKYWIMWFIVSVWSWYIVNLIVANL
;
A
#
# COMPACT_ATOMS: atom_id res chain seq x y z
N MET A 1 20.35 -7.04 11.14
CA MET A 1 19.87 -6.69 9.78
C MET A 1 18.85 -7.69 9.24
N LYS A 2 19.22 -8.95 9.01
CA LYS A 2 18.31 -9.98 8.44
C LYS A 2 17.05 -10.25 9.29
N LYS A 3 17.18 -10.31 10.62
CA LYS A 3 16.08 -10.72 11.52
C LYS A 3 14.85 -9.79 11.52
N LEU A 4 15.03 -8.46 11.44
CA LEU A 4 13.91 -7.50 11.35
C LEU A 4 13.24 -7.53 9.98
N PHE A 5 14.03 -7.70 8.91
CA PHE A 5 13.51 -7.84 7.56
C PHE A 5 12.70 -9.14 7.41
N TYR A 6 13.18 -10.24 7.98
CA TYR A 6 12.45 -11.50 8.07
C TYR A 6 11.20 -11.46 8.97
N ALA A 7 11.06 -10.47 9.86
CA ALA A 7 9.84 -10.26 10.64
C ALA A 7 8.81 -9.38 9.91
N ALA A 8 9.28 -8.40 9.11
CA ALA A 8 8.41 -7.56 8.30
C ALA A 8 7.80 -8.30 7.10
N ILE A 9 8.54 -9.24 6.50
CA ILE A 9 8.07 -10.06 5.38
C ILE A 9 6.78 -10.82 5.72
N PRO A 10 6.71 -11.69 6.75
CA PRO A 10 5.49 -12.46 7.07
C PRO A 10 4.32 -11.55 7.45
N LEU A 11 4.57 -10.40 8.08
CA LEU A 11 3.54 -9.40 8.33
C LEU A 11 3.00 -8.83 7.01
N LEU A 12 3.88 -8.47 6.07
CA LEU A 12 3.51 -7.98 4.75
C LEU A 12 2.76 -9.05 3.94
N THR A 13 3.18 -10.32 3.98
CA THR A 13 2.45 -11.41 3.32
C THR A 13 1.11 -11.68 3.97
N SER A 14 0.99 -11.60 5.30
CA SER A 14 -0.30 -11.74 6.00
C SER A 14 -1.26 -10.61 5.66
N LEU A 15 -0.78 -9.36 5.62
CA LEU A 15 -1.57 -8.19 5.22
C LEU A 15 -1.98 -8.28 3.75
N ALA A 16 -1.04 -8.65 2.87
CA ALA A 16 -1.32 -8.85 1.46
C ALA A 16 -2.37 -9.93 1.27
N THR A 17 -2.22 -11.11 1.89
CA THR A 17 -3.20 -12.19 1.79
C THR A 17 -4.57 -11.78 2.33
N THR A 18 -4.66 -11.07 3.46
CA THR A 18 -5.96 -10.55 3.91
C THR A 18 -6.56 -9.53 2.94
N ALA A 19 -5.76 -8.73 2.24
CA ALA A 19 -6.28 -7.77 1.28
C ALA A 19 -6.71 -8.40 -0.04
N PHE A 20 -5.94 -9.38 -0.51
CA PHE A 20 -6.30 -10.20 -1.67
C PHE A 20 -7.48 -11.13 -1.38
N ALA A 21 -7.66 -11.56 -0.12
CA ALA A 21 -8.73 -12.48 0.30
C ALA A 21 -9.98 -11.79 0.86
N ALA A 22 -9.89 -10.55 1.36
CA ALA A 22 -11.04 -9.81 1.92
C ALA A 22 -11.72 -8.89 0.89
N GLY A 23 -11.15 -8.72 -0.31
CA GLY A 23 -11.79 -7.99 -1.40
C GLY A 23 -12.69 -8.91 -2.21
N GLU A 24 -13.99 -8.63 -2.27
CA GLU A 24 -14.88 -9.13 -3.32
C GLU A 24 -14.31 -8.77 -4.69
N ASN A 25 -13.49 -9.64 -5.29
CA ASN A 25 -12.78 -9.44 -6.56
C ASN A 25 -11.97 -8.12 -6.66
N ILE A 26 -10.75 -8.22 -7.19
CA ILE A 26 -9.91 -7.03 -7.48
C ILE A 26 -10.61 -6.07 -8.47
N THR A 27 -11.64 -6.55 -9.16
CA THR A 27 -12.49 -5.82 -10.11
C THR A 27 -13.80 -5.29 -9.51
N GLY A 28 -14.14 -5.59 -8.25
CA GLY A 28 -15.42 -5.19 -7.64
C GLY A 28 -16.67 -5.71 -8.37
N LEU A 29 -16.51 -6.75 -9.19
CA LEU A 29 -17.56 -7.45 -9.93
C LEU A 29 -17.84 -8.79 -9.25
N SER A 30 -19.06 -9.31 -9.35
CA SER A 30 -19.34 -10.65 -8.82
C SER A 30 -18.60 -11.72 -9.63
N GLU A 31 -18.15 -12.79 -8.95
CA GLU A 31 -17.48 -13.93 -9.61
C GLU A 31 -18.35 -14.56 -10.69
N GLU A 32 -19.67 -14.54 -10.49
CA GLU A 32 -20.65 -15.07 -11.43
C GLU A 32 -20.69 -14.26 -12.74
N LYS A 33 -20.63 -12.92 -12.67
CA LYS A 33 -20.56 -12.06 -13.86
C LYS A 33 -19.26 -12.27 -14.63
N LEU A 34 -18.14 -12.40 -13.92
CA LEU A 34 -16.83 -12.66 -14.52
C LEU A 34 -16.79 -14.04 -15.19
N ARG A 35 -17.36 -15.05 -14.55
CA ARG A 35 -17.44 -16.43 -15.09
C ARG A 35 -18.33 -16.52 -16.32
N ASN A 36 -19.44 -15.77 -16.33
CA ASN A 36 -20.40 -15.76 -17.43
C ASN A 36 -20.05 -14.74 -18.54
N TRP A 37 -18.93 -14.02 -18.42
CA TRP A 37 -18.51 -12.95 -19.35
C TRP A 37 -19.58 -11.84 -19.55
N ASP A 38 -20.44 -11.64 -18.54
CA ASP A 38 -21.51 -10.65 -18.54
C ASP A 38 -20.99 -9.31 -17.99
N ILE A 39 -20.12 -8.67 -18.78
CA ILE A 39 -19.51 -7.38 -18.44
C ILE A 39 -20.21 -6.27 -19.23
N SER A 40 -20.93 -5.40 -18.52
CA SER A 40 -21.55 -4.21 -19.09
C SER A 40 -20.54 -3.04 -19.16
N PHE A 41 -20.76 -2.08 -20.08
CA PHE A 41 -20.01 -0.83 -20.13
C PHE A 41 -20.10 -0.02 -18.82
N SER A 42 -21.17 -0.21 -18.04
CA SER A 42 -21.34 0.41 -16.72
C SER A 42 -20.43 -0.18 -15.62
N ASP A 43 -19.88 -1.36 -15.86
CA ASP A 43 -19.07 -2.09 -14.89
C ASP A 43 -17.56 -1.77 -15.03
N ILE A 44 -17.15 -1.22 -16.19
CA ILE A 44 -15.77 -0.83 -16.48
C ILE A 44 -15.23 0.25 -15.51
N PRO A 45 -15.96 1.36 -15.23
CA PRO A 45 -15.46 2.39 -14.32
C PRO A 45 -15.33 1.87 -12.88
N LYS A 46 -16.23 0.98 -12.46
CA LYS A 46 -16.18 0.33 -11.15
C LYS A 46 -14.96 -0.56 -11.02
N ALA A 47 -14.68 -1.38 -12.03
CA ALA A 47 -13.50 -2.25 -12.01
C ALA A 47 -12.19 -1.46 -11.96
N ILE A 48 -12.10 -0.35 -12.70
CA ILE A 48 -10.91 0.53 -12.66
C ILE A 48 -10.77 1.16 -11.27
N LYS A 49 -11.86 1.60 -10.66
CA LYS A 49 -11.85 2.16 -9.30
C LYS A 49 -11.31 1.16 -8.29
N TYR A 50 -11.91 -0.03 -8.22
CA TYR A 50 -11.51 -1.07 -7.27
C TYR A 50 -10.06 -1.52 -7.46
N ALA A 51 -9.62 -1.73 -8.70
CA ALA A 51 -8.22 -2.06 -8.98
C ALA A 51 -7.26 -0.94 -8.54
N THR A 52 -7.64 0.32 -8.75
CA THR A 52 -6.83 1.48 -8.35
C THR A 52 -6.78 1.63 -6.84
N GLU A 53 -7.91 1.51 -6.15
CA GLU A 53 -8.00 1.54 -4.69
C GLU A 53 -7.16 0.43 -4.06
N PHE A 54 -7.18 -0.77 -4.64
CA PHE A 54 -6.37 -1.89 -4.20
C PHE A 54 -4.86 -1.59 -4.30
N ILE A 55 -4.39 -1.06 -5.44
CA ILE A 55 -2.98 -0.68 -5.64
C ILE A 55 -2.55 0.40 -4.66
N LEU A 56 -3.42 1.40 -4.43
CA LEU A 56 -3.14 2.50 -3.50
C LEU A 56 -3.07 2.03 -2.05
N TRP A 57 -3.98 1.14 -1.64
CA TRP A 57 -3.98 0.52 -0.33
C TRP A 57 -2.70 -0.30 -0.10
N PHE A 58 -2.28 -1.07 -1.11
CA PHE A 58 -1.05 -1.86 -1.05
C PHE A 58 0.19 -0.97 -0.94
N ALA A 59 0.26 0.10 -1.74
CA ALA A 59 1.34 1.08 -1.69
C ALA A 59 1.43 1.79 -0.33
N ALA A 60 0.28 2.19 0.24
CA ALA A 60 0.20 2.81 1.56
C ALA A 60 0.69 1.85 2.67
N THR A 61 0.35 0.58 2.57
CA THR A 61 0.78 -0.47 3.52
C THR A 61 2.30 -0.67 3.49
N ILE A 62 2.90 -0.76 2.30
CA ILE A 62 4.36 -0.85 2.15
C ILE A 62 5.03 0.40 2.73
N ALA A 63 4.51 1.59 2.42
CA ALA A 63 5.06 2.82 2.93
C ALA A 63 5.04 2.87 4.46
N MET A 64 3.92 2.47 5.07
CA MET A 64 3.77 2.40 6.53
C MET A 64 4.78 1.43 7.17
N ILE A 65 4.95 0.23 6.62
CA ILE A 65 5.91 -0.75 7.13
C ILE A 65 7.34 -0.22 7.02
N MET A 66 7.67 0.43 5.91
CA MET A 66 9.00 1.02 5.72
C MET A 66 9.28 2.16 6.69
N ILE A 67 8.28 3.00 6.99
CA ILE A 67 8.38 4.03 8.04
C ILE A 67 8.69 3.36 9.39
N ILE A 68 7.92 2.34 9.79
CA ILE A 68 8.08 1.65 11.08
C ILE A 68 9.46 0.99 11.18
N VAL A 69 9.87 0.24 10.15
CA VAL A 69 11.16 -0.47 10.15
C VAL A 69 12.33 0.51 10.25
N TRP A 70 12.29 1.61 9.50
CA TRP A 70 13.36 2.62 9.55
C TRP A 70 13.33 3.46 10.83
N ALA A 71 12.15 3.75 11.38
CA ALA A 71 12.01 4.41 12.67
C ALA A 71 12.57 3.56 13.82
N LEU A 72 12.35 2.24 13.81
CA LEU A 72 12.95 1.32 14.77
C LEU A 72 14.47 1.25 14.62
N LYS A 73 15.00 1.25 13.39
CA LYS A 73 16.46 1.34 13.15
C LYS A 73 17.05 2.64 13.69
N TYR A 74 16.33 3.75 13.55
CA TYR A 74 16.74 5.04 14.10
C TYR A 74 16.69 5.04 15.64
N SER A 75 15.63 4.49 16.24
CA SER A 75 15.41 4.48 17.69
C SER A 75 16.35 3.55 18.46
N LEU A 76 16.70 2.39 17.91
CA LEU A 76 17.51 1.38 18.59
C LEU A 76 19.03 1.66 18.50
N GLY A 77 19.44 2.84 18.02
CA GLY A 77 20.84 3.25 18.04
C GLY A 77 21.78 2.44 17.14
N SER A 78 21.26 1.62 16.21
CA SER A 78 22.11 0.88 15.24
C SER A 78 22.74 1.78 14.17
N VAL A 79 22.71 3.09 14.41
CA VAL A 79 23.21 4.14 13.55
C VAL A 79 24.04 5.02 14.48
N GLU A 80 25.36 4.85 14.44
CA GLU A 80 26.32 5.64 15.24
C GLU A 80 25.92 7.12 15.25
N TRP A 81 25.95 7.71 16.44
CA TRP A 81 25.40 9.04 16.74
C TRP A 81 25.95 10.18 15.84
N ASN A 82 27.08 9.94 15.15
CA ASN A 82 27.76 10.86 14.24
C ASN A 82 27.98 10.30 12.82
N SER A 83 27.33 9.19 12.45
CA SER A 83 27.54 8.53 11.17
C SER A 83 26.59 9.08 10.08
N PRO A 84 27.06 9.25 8.82
CA PRO A 84 26.22 9.62 7.67
C PRO A 84 25.00 8.69 7.46
N ASN A 85 24.97 7.53 8.12
CA ASN A 85 23.84 6.61 8.10
C ASN A 85 22.59 7.16 8.84
N LYS A 86 22.73 8.10 9.79
CA LYS A 86 21.59 8.66 10.53
C LYS A 86 20.77 9.63 9.68
N GLN A 87 21.45 10.49 8.91
CA GLN A 87 20.78 11.34 7.92
C GLN A 87 20.07 10.49 6.87
N LYS A 88 20.74 9.47 6.32
CA LYS A 88 20.13 8.54 5.36
C LYS A 88 18.88 7.86 5.90
N ALA A 89 18.86 7.46 7.17
CA ALA A 89 17.69 6.86 7.80
C ALA A 89 16.53 7.87 7.93
N THR A 90 16.80 9.08 8.39
CA THR A 90 15.81 10.15 8.52
C THR A 90 15.25 10.56 7.16
N ASP A 91 16.09 10.70 6.15
CA ASP A 91 15.66 11.05 4.79
C ASP A 91 14.82 9.92 4.18
N THR A 92 15.22 8.66 4.38
CA THR A 92 14.42 7.50 3.97
C THR A 92 13.04 7.52 4.61
N ILE A 93 12.94 7.79 5.91
CA ILE A 93 11.64 7.93 6.61
C ILE A 93 10.82 9.07 5.99
N LYS A 94 11.42 10.23 5.74
CA LYS A 94 10.73 11.37 5.10
C LYS A 94 10.20 11.02 3.71
N TYR A 95 10.98 10.32 2.89
CA TYR A 95 10.53 9.88 1.57
C TYR A 95 9.36 8.91 1.66
N TRP A 96 9.39 7.94 2.57
CA TRP A 96 8.27 7.02 2.76
C TRP A 96 7.01 7.70 3.32
N ILE A 97 7.16 8.72 4.17
CA ILE A 97 6.04 9.57 4.60
C ILE A 97 5.45 10.33 3.40
N MET A 98 6.28 10.91 2.53
CA MET A 98 5.80 11.56 1.31
C MET A 98 5.04 10.59 0.41
N TRP A 99 5.56 9.37 0.21
CA TRP A 99 4.86 8.34 -0.57
C TRP A 99 3.53 7.92 0.06
N PHE A 100 3.48 7.78 1.39
CA PHE A 100 2.24 7.50 2.11
C PHE A 100 1.21 8.61 1.87
N ILE A 101 1.62 9.87 2.02
CA ILE A 101 0.77 11.04 1.76
C ILE A 101 0.25 11.01 0.32
N VAL A 102 1.12 10.82 -0.67
CA VAL A 102 0.72 10.73 -2.09
C VAL A 102 -0.29 9.62 -2.33
N SER A 103 -0.11 8.43 -1.73
CA SER A 103 -1.07 7.34 -1.85
C SER A 103 -2.44 7.69 -1.27
N VAL A 104 -2.50 8.35 -0.10
CA VAL A 104 -3.75 8.80 0.53
C VAL A 104 -4.44 9.88 -0.32
N TRP A 105 -3.69 10.85 -0.84
CA TRP A 105 -4.24 11.87 -1.74
C TRP A 105 -4.74 11.30 -3.05
N SER A 106 -4.03 10.32 -3.62
CA SER A 106 -4.45 9.64 -4.84
C SER A 106 -5.78 8.90 -4.63
N TRP A 107 -5.97 8.27 -3.46
CA TRP A 107 -7.25 7.63 -3.13
C TRP A 107 -8.41 8.64 -3.07
N TYR A 108 -8.17 9.81 -2.48
CA TYR A 108 -9.15 10.89 -2.45
C TYR A 108 -9.53 11.38 -3.86
N ILE A 109 -8.54 11.55 -4.75
CA ILE A 109 -8.76 11.98 -6.14
C ILE A 109 -9.56 10.93 -6.92
N VAL A 110 -9.21 9.65 -6.80
CA VAL A 110 -9.91 8.55 -7.48
C VAL A 110 -11.36 8.49 -7.02
N ASN A 111 -11.62 8.62 -5.72
CA ASN A 111 -12.98 8.66 -5.20
C ASN A 111 -13.75 9.89 -5.69
N LEU A 112 -13.13 11.05 -5.76
CA LEU A 112 -13.77 12.28 -6.23
C LEU A 112 -14.11 12.22 -7.72
N ILE A 113 -13.20 11.72 -8.56
CA ILE A 113 -13.42 11.62 -10.01
C ILE A 113 -14.46 10.55 -10.30
N VAL A 114 -14.32 9.34 -9.75
CA VAL A 114 -15.23 8.23 -10.07
C VAL A 114 -16.61 8.39 -9.42
N ALA A 115 -16.75 9.11 -8.31
CA ALA A 115 -18.07 9.44 -7.75
C ALA A 115 -18.83 10.52 -8.55
N ASN A 116 -18.14 11.24 -9.45
CA ASN A 116 -18.72 12.26 -10.32
C ASN A 116 -18.77 11.85 -11.81
N LEU A 117 -18.42 10.60 -12.13
CA LEU A 117 -18.65 9.97 -13.43
C LEU A 117 -19.91 9.10 -13.38
#